data_AF-A0A7Y4VAC8-F1
#
_entry.id   AF-A0A7Y4VAC8-F1
#
_cell.length_a   1.000
_cell.length_b   1.000
_cell.length_c   1.000
_cell.angle_alpha   90.00
_cell.angle_beta   90.00
_cell.angle_gamma   90.00
#
_symmetry.space_group_name_H-M   'P 1'
#
loop_
_entity.id
_entity.type
_entity.pdbx_description
1 polymer ?
#
loop_
_entity_poly.entity_id
_entity_poly.type
_entity_poly.pdbx_seq_one_letter_code
_entity_poly.pdbx_strand_id
1 'polypeptide(L)' 'MVIKIGIINVSDRASKGIYEDIPGQAIVSTLNEYLTSSWQKEYAVIPDEQTQIEKTLIEMADEKPAISI' A
#
# COMPACT_ATOMS: atom_id res chain seq x y z
N MET A 1 20.62 -0.21 -2.25
CA MET A 1 19.49 0.73 -2.17
C MET A 1 18.22 -0.10 -2.31
N VAL A 2 17.25 0.05 -1.41
CA VAL A 2 16.01 -0.75 -1.39
C VAL A 2 14.87 0.14 -1.83
N ILE A 3 14.08 -0.31 -2.80
CA ILE A 3 12.92 0.44 -3.31
C ILE A 3 11.77 0.30 -2.30
N LYS A 4 11.09 1.37 -1.89
CA LYS A 4 9.83 1.23 -1.15
C LYS A 4 8.63 1.51 -2.04
N ILE A 5 7.57 0.72 -1.88
CA ILE A 5 6.34 0.84 -2.67
C ILE A 5 5.14 0.83 -1.72
N GLY A 6 4.35 1.91 -1.77
CA GLY A 6 3.08 2.01 -1.05
C GLY A 6 1.95 1.29 -1.79
N ILE A 7 1.16 0.52 -1.05
CA ILE A 7 -0.01 -0.21 -1.54
C ILE A 7 -1.19 0.14 -0.63
N ILE A 8 -2.24 0.71 -1.21
CA ILE A 8 -3.43 1.13 -0.47
C ILE A 8 -4.64 0.41 -1.10
N ASN A 9 -5.27 -0.50 -0.34
CA ASN A 9 -6.58 -1.02 -0.72
C ASN A 9 -7.67 -0.12 -0.13
N VAL A 10 -8.45 0.52 -1.00
CA VAL A 10 -9.58 1.37 -0.61
C VAL A 10 -10.85 0.53 -0.67
N SER A 11 -11.34 0.11 0.49
CA SER A 11 -12.57 -0.66 0.59
C SER A 11 -13.18 -0.55 1.97
N ASP A 12 -14.42 -0.09 1.99
CA ASP A 12 -15.22 0.08 3.18
C ASP A 12 -15.50 -1.26 3.91
N ARG A 13 -15.57 -2.37 3.15
CA ARG A 13 -15.77 -3.72 3.70
C ARG A 13 -14.47 -4.35 4.16
N ALA A 14 -13.39 -4.18 3.41
CA ALA A 14 -12.09 -4.75 3.79
C ALA A 14 -11.50 -4.02 5.00
N SER A 15 -11.66 -2.70 5.07
CA SER A 15 -11.21 -1.89 6.23
C SER A 15 -11.92 -2.28 7.53
N LYS A 16 -13.18 -2.71 7.43
CA LYS A 16 -13.99 -3.23 8.56
C LYS A 16 -13.74 -4.73 8.84
N GLY A 17 -12.84 -5.39 8.11
CA GLY A 17 -12.56 -6.82 8.23
C GLY A 17 -13.71 -7.73 7.80
N ILE A 18 -14.71 -7.20 7.11
CA ILE A 18 -15.86 -7.96 6.60
C ILE A 18 -15.41 -8.87 5.47
N TYR A 19 -14.56 -8.33 4.57
CA TYR A 19 -13.94 -9.06 3.47
C TYR A 19 -12.44 -9.17 3.67
N GLU A 20 -11.89 -10.28 3.21
CA GLU A 20 -10.45 -10.44 3.07
C GLU A 20 -9.92 -9.51 1.97
N ASP A 21 -8.74 -8.96 2.21
CA ASP A 21 -8.05 -8.05 1.30
C ASP A 21 -7.35 -8.80 0.16
N ILE A 22 -8.13 -9.52 -0.64
CA ILE A 22 -7.64 -10.26 -1.80
C ILE A 22 -6.96 -9.33 -2.82
N PRO A 23 -7.52 -8.16 -3.19
CA PRO A 23 -6.91 -7.29 -4.20
C PRO A 23 -5.54 -6.76 -3.78
N GLY A 24 -5.38 -6.30 -2.53
CA GLY A 24 -4.11 -5.78 -2.09
C GLY A 24 -3.05 -6.88 -1.93
N GLN A 25 -3.43 -8.09 -1.50
CA GLN A 25 -2.52 -9.24 -1.50
C GLN A 25 -2.10 -9.64 -2.93
N ALA A 26 -3.01 -9.57 -3.89
CA ALA A 26 -2.69 -9.83 -5.29
C ALA A 26 -1.62 -8.85 -5.82
N ILE A 27 -1.73 -7.56 -5.50
CA ILE A 27 -0.70 -6.57 -5.87
C ILE A 27 0.66 -6.93 -5.26
N VAL A 28 0.70 -7.30 -3.96
CA VAL A 28 1.95 -7.73 -3.31
C VAL A 28 2.56 -8.93 -4.03
N SER A 29 1.75 -9.93 -4.37
CA SER A 29 2.20 -11.13 -5.08
C SER A 29 2.77 -10.77 -6.45
N THR A 30 2.07 -9.94 -7.22
CA THR A 30 2.51 -9.48 -8.55
C THR A 30 3.82 -8.70 -8.48
N LEU A 31 3.98 -7.81 -7.50
CA LEU A 31 5.22 -7.05 -7.33
C LEU A 31 6.39 -7.97 -6.92
N ASN A 32 6.15 -9.00 -6.11
CA ASN A 32 7.17 -10.00 -5.80
C ASN A 32 7.58 -10.84 -7.02
N GLU A 33 6.67 -11.07 -7.96
CA GLU A 33 6.98 -11.76 -9.22
C GLU A 33 7.76 -10.86 -10.19
N TYR A 34 7.40 -9.58 -10.27
CA TYR A 34 7.93 -8.68 -11.29
C TYR A 34 9.26 -8.03 -10.90
N LEU A 35 9.46 -7.71 -9.62
CA LEU A 35 10.63 -6.98 -9.15
C LEU A 35 11.77 -7.95 -8.83
N THR A 36 12.85 -7.84 -9.60
CA THR A 36 14.10 -8.58 -9.33
C THR A 36 15.00 -7.85 -8.33
N SER A 37 14.77 -6.57 -8.09
CA SER A 37 15.51 -5.76 -7.12
C SER A 37 14.91 -5.88 -5.72
N SER A 38 15.73 -5.70 -4.68
CA SER A 38 15.24 -5.65 -3.31
C SER A 38 14.28 -4.49 -3.10
N TRP A 39 13.10 -4.79 -2.57
CA TRP A 39 12.07 -3.80 -2.28
C TRP A 39 11.38 -4.07 -0.95
N GLN A 40 10.66 -3.07 -0.44
CA GLN A 40 9.85 -3.12 0.76
C GLN A 40 8.47 -2.54 0.48
N LYS A 41 7.43 -3.16 1.06
CA LYS A 41 6.06 -2.66 0.96
C LYS A 41 5.70 -1.81 2.17
N GLU A 42 5.04 -0.70 1.90
CA GLU A 42 4.18 -0.01 2.86
C GLU A 42 2.73 -0.33 2.49
N TYR A 43 1.91 -0.70 3.47
CA TYR A 43 0.61 -1.30 3.18
C TYR A 43 -0.49 -0.73 4.06
N ALA A 44 -1.63 -0.39 3.47
CA ALA A 44 -2.81 0.07 4.19
C ALA A 44 -4.10 -0.46 3.55
N VAL A 45 -5.10 -0.71 4.40
CA VAL A 45 -6.48 -0.95 3.99
C VAL A 45 -7.32 0.13 4.65
N ILE A 46 -7.96 0.98 3.86
CA ILE A 46 -8.69 2.15 4.34
C ILE A 46 -10.12 2.16 3.76
N PRO A 47 -11.10 2.77 4.45
CA PRO A 47 -12.42 3.03 3.86
C PRO A 47 -12.32 4.00 2.67
N ASP A 48 -13.39 4.06 1.89
CA ASP A 48 -13.57 4.99 0.76
C ASP A 48 -13.91 6.41 1.20
N GLU A 49 -13.17 6.91 2.19
CA GLU A 49 -13.29 8.27 2.72
C GLU A 49 -12.18 9.16 2.18
N GLN A 50 -12.54 10.25 1.49
CA GLN A 50 -11.60 11.15 0.83
C GLN A 50 -10.47 11.62 1.75
N THR A 51 -10.80 12.10 2.96
CA THR A 51 -9.81 12.60 3.91
C THR A 51 -8.82 11.52 4.35
N GLN A 52 -9.26 10.26 4.46
CA GLN A 52 -8.36 9.16 4.80
C GLN A 52 -7.45 8.81 3.63
N ILE A 53 -7.99 8.77 2.41
CA ILE A 53 -7.20 8.50 1.19
C ILE A 53 -6.10 9.54 1.01
N GLU A 54 -6.43 10.83 1.09
CA GLU A 54 -5.48 11.93 0.96
C GLU A 54 -4.37 11.82 2.01
N LYS A 55 -4.76 11.61 3.28
CA LYS A 55 -3.81 11.47 4.39
C LYS A 55 -2.86 10.29 4.18
N THR A 56 -3.37 9.11 3.83
CA THR A 56 -2.52 7.92 3.64
C THR A 56 -1.59 8.07 2.44
N LEU A 57 -2.04 8.70 1.35
CA LEU A 57 -1.18 9.00 0.21
C LEU A 57 -0.02 9.93 0.59
N ILE A 58 -0.30 11.01 1.34
CA ILE A 58 0.71 11.95 1.83
C ILE A 58 1.69 11.23 2.75
N GLU A 59 1.22 10.48 3.74
CA GLU A 59 2.08 9.74 4.68
C GLU A 59 3.01 8.76 3.97
N MET A 60 2.49 8.01 2.98
CA MET A 60 3.30 7.04 2.24
C MET A 60 4.30 7.70 1.30
N ALA A 61 3.98 8.86 0.72
CA ALA A 61 4.89 9.57 -0.18
C ALA A 61 5.96 10.36 0.57
N ASP A 62 5.56 11.12 1.60
CA ASP A 62 6.38 12.14 2.23
C ASP A 62 7.10 11.62 3.48
N GLU A 63 6.41 10.84 4.33
CA GLU A 63 6.95 10.39 5.62
C GLU A 63 7.64 9.02 5.54
N LYS A 64 7.29 8.22 4.52
CA LYS A 64 7.88 6.89 4.26
C LYS A 64 8.56 6.79 2.89
N PRO A 65 9.46 7.73 2.53
CA PRO A 65 9.92 7.89 1.16
C PRO A 65 10.63 6.65 0.60
N ALA A 66 10.39 6.41 -0.70
CA ALA A 66 10.91 5.31 -1.50
C ALA A 66 12.43 5.33 -1.70
N ILE A 67 13.10 6.42 -1.32
CA ILE A 67 14.54 6.62 -1.43
C ILE A 67 15.01 7.20 -0.09
N SER A 68 15.74 6.40 0.69
CA SER A 68 16.58 6.95 1.76
C SER A 68 17.82 7.55 1.08
N ILE A 69 17.92 8.88 1.07
CA ILE A 69 19.10 9.62 0.66
C ILE A 69 20.09 9.66 1.82
#